data_AF-A0A536ZEJ0-F1
#
_entry.id   AF-A0A536ZEJ0-F1
#
_cell.length_a   1.000
_cell.length_b   1.000
_cell.length_c   1.000
_cell.angle_alpha   90.00
_cell.angle_beta   90.00
_cell.angle_gamma   90.00
#
_symmetry.space_group_name_H-M   'P 1'
#
loop_
_entity.id
_entity.type
_entity.pdbx_description
1 polymer ?
#
loop_
_entity_poly.entity_id
_entity_poly.type
_entity_poly.pdbx_seq_one_letter_code
_entity_poly.pdbx_strand_id
1 'polypeptide(L)' 'FPKHGAIIEDPGTGSACANLGGWLIATGASRPRMLTIAQGDAVGRRCRLRLNVDAEGGIFVSGRVVELGRGTITL' A
#
# COMPACT_ATOMS: atom_id res chain seq x y z
N PHE A 1 -1.44 -6.52 14.75
CA PHE A 1 -2.21 -7.03 15.90
C PHE A 1 -1.66 -8.41 16.26
N PRO A 2 -1.18 -8.64 17.49
CA PRO A 2 -0.58 -9.93 17.82
C PRO A 2 -1.63 -11.06 17.80
N LYS A 3 -1.25 -12.22 17.27
CA LYS A 3 -1.97 -13.50 17.45
C LYS A 3 -0.94 -14.56 17.84
N HIS A 4 -1.21 -15.28 18.92
CA HIS A 4 -0.35 -16.39 19.41
C HIS A 4 1.13 -16.01 19.63
N GLY A 5 1.41 -14.77 20.05
CA GLY A 5 2.78 -14.30 20.29
C GLY A 5 3.54 -13.87 19.03
N ALA A 6 2.97 -14.05 17.83
CA ALA A 6 3.50 -13.50 16.59
C ALA A 6 2.78 -12.20 16.22
N ILE A 7 3.52 -11.22 15.71
CA ILE A 7 2.93 -10.05 15.05
C ILE A 7 2.33 -10.55 13.73
N ILE A 8 1.00 -10.60 13.67
CA ILE A 8 0.30 -10.82 12.40
C ILE A 8 -0.03 -9.45 11.82
N GLU A 9 0.61 -9.16 10.71
CA GLU A 9 0.48 -7.92 9.94
C GLU A 9 0.55 -8.29 8.46
N ASP A 10 -0.37 -7.73 7.67
CA ASP A 10 -0.20 -7.67 6.22
C ASP A 10 0.89 -6.62 5.93
N PRO A 11 2.02 -6.99 5.32
CA PRO A 11 3.14 -6.05 5.16
C PRO A 11 2.89 -4.94 4.13
N GLY A 12 1.90 -5.07 3.24
CA GLY A 12 1.64 -4.08 2.20
C GLY A 12 0.20 -4.07 1.72
N THR A 13 -0.64 -3.28 2.36
CA THR A 13 -2.08 -3.22 2.06
C THR A 13 -2.40 -2.16 1.00
N GLY A 14 -2.30 -2.54 -0.28
CA GLY A 14 -2.55 -1.63 -1.42
C GLY A 14 -3.95 -1.01 -1.44
N SER A 15 -4.98 -1.77 -1.08
CA SER A 15 -6.37 -1.27 -1.00
C SER A 15 -6.55 -0.20 0.09
N ALA A 16 -5.91 -0.37 1.25
CA ALA A 16 -5.92 0.65 2.30
C ALA A 16 -5.20 1.93 1.87
N CYS A 17 -4.12 1.81 1.07
CA CYS A 17 -3.46 2.97 0.47
C CYS A 17 -4.40 3.74 -0.48
N ALA A 18 -5.23 3.05 -1.27
CA ALA A 18 -6.24 3.70 -2.10
C ALA A 18 -7.32 4.39 -1.26
N ASN A 19 -7.83 3.72 -0.21
CA ASN A 19 -8.82 4.29 0.69
C ASN A 19 -8.30 5.51 1.45
N LEU A 20 -7.01 5.56 1.79
CA LEU A 20 -6.38 6.75 2.34
C LEU A 20 -6.48 7.94 1.36
N GLY A 21 -6.33 7.70 0.06
CA GLY A 21 -6.59 8.70 -0.98
C GLY A 21 -8.02 9.23 -0.93
N GLY A 22 -9.00 8.33 -0.85
CA GLY A 22 -10.41 8.70 -0.72
C GLY A 22 -10.70 9.50 0.55
N TRP A 23 -10.10 9.11 1.67
CA TRP A 23 -10.22 9.84 2.94
C TRP A 23 -9.60 11.24 2.86
N LEU A 24 -8.44 11.41 2.22
CA LEU A 24 -7.82 12.72 2.00
C LEU A 24 -8.72 13.64 1.17
N ILE A 25 -9.38 13.12 0.14
CA ILE A 25 -10.36 13.87 -0.65
C ILE A 25 -11.55 14.28 0.22
N ALA A 26 -12.14 13.32 0.94
CA ALA A 26 -13.32 13.55 1.77
C ALA A 26 -13.08 14.54 2.92
N THR A 27 -11.83 14.66 3.39
CA THR A 27 -11.43 15.56 4.47
C THR A 27 -10.86 16.90 3.98
N GLY A 28 -10.89 17.15 2.67
CA GLY A 28 -10.50 18.45 2.09
C GLY A 28 -9.00 18.68 2.01
N ALA A 29 -8.18 17.61 2.00
CA ALA A 29 -6.74 17.74 1.79
C ALA A 29 -6.44 18.41 0.44
N SER A 30 -5.39 19.22 0.41
CA SER A 30 -4.93 19.90 -0.81
C SER A 30 -4.56 18.90 -1.91
N ARG A 31 -4.96 19.18 -3.16
CA ARG A 31 -4.68 18.38 -4.36
C ARG A 31 -3.98 19.25 -5.43
N PRO A 32 -3.05 18.70 -6.22
CA PRO A 32 -2.57 17.32 -6.21
C PRO A 32 -1.69 16.99 -4.99
N ARG A 33 -1.59 15.71 -4.63
CA ARG A 33 -0.82 15.26 -3.48
C ARG A 33 -0.19 13.89 -3.72
N MET A 34 1.08 13.77 -3.36
CA MET A 34 1.83 12.52 -3.43
C MET A 34 2.34 12.14 -2.04
N LEU A 35 2.12 10.89 -1.64
CA LEU A 35 2.58 10.34 -0.36
C LEU A 35 3.34 9.02 -0.58
N THR A 36 4.34 8.78 0.25
CA THR A 36 4.98 7.46 0.37
C THR A 36 4.54 6.82 1.67
N ILE A 37 3.96 5.63 1.59
CA ILE A 37 3.45 4.86 2.73
C ILE A 37 4.44 3.73 3.03
N ALA A 38 4.97 3.71 4.25
CA ALA A 38 5.85 2.66 4.75
C ALA A 38 5.06 1.68 5.63
N GLN A 39 5.13 0.38 5.30
CA GLN A 39 4.43 -0.70 5.99
C GLN A 39 5.30 -1.95 6.07
N GLY A 40 5.03 -2.86 7.02
CA GLY A 40 5.69 -4.15 7.14
C GLY A 40 7.08 -4.13 7.79
N ASP A 41 7.54 -2.98 8.28
CA ASP A 41 8.86 -2.86 8.93
C ASP A 41 8.94 -3.68 10.22
N ALA A 42 7.85 -3.72 11.02
CA ALA A 42 7.78 -4.47 12.27
C ALA A 42 7.82 -5.99 12.07
N VAL A 43 7.45 -6.48 10.88
CA VAL A 43 7.48 -7.91 10.51
C VAL A 43 8.61 -8.24 9.53
N GLY A 44 9.57 -7.33 9.31
CA GLY A 44 10.73 -7.56 8.45
C GLY A 44 10.41 -7.67 6.95
N ARG A 45 9.21 -7.28 6.53
CA ARG A 45 8.72 -7.35 5.14
C ARG A 45 8.43 -5.95 4.64
N ARG A 46 9.49 -5.16 4.42
CA ARG A 46 9.37 -3.74 4.06
C ARG A 46 8.62 -3.56 2.75
N CYS A 47 7.44 -2.95 2.80
CA CYS A 47 6.72 -2.48 1.62
C CYS A 47 6.68 -0.96 1.61
N ARG A 48 6.85 -0.38 0.41
CA ARG A 48 6.79 1.05 0.16
C ARG A 48 5.81 1.31 -0.98
N LEU A 49 4.64 1.82 -0.62
CA LEU A 49 3.59 2.18 -1.58
C LEU A 49 3.64 3.68 -1.82
N ARG A 50 3.29 4.10 -3.04
CA ARG A 50 3.07 5.50 -3.37
C ARG A 50 1.61 5.72 -3.66
N LEU A 51 1.04 6.70 -2.98
CA LEU A 51 -0.28 7.24 -3.24
C LEU A 51 -0.11 8.54 -4.02
N ASN A 52 -0.76 8.64 -5.18
CA ASN A 52 -0.94 9.90 -5.91
C ASN A 52 -2.43 10.21 -5.99
N VAL A 53 -2.83 11.38 -5.48
CA VAL A 53 -4.14 11.97 -5.70
C VAL A 53 -3.95 13.14 -6.64
N ASP A 54 -4.47 13.05 -7.86
CA ASP A 54 -4.33 14.11 -8.87
C ASP A 54 -5.24 15.32 -8.59
N ALA A 55 -5.22 16.32 -9.47
CA ALA A 55 -6.01 17.53 -9.31
C ALA A 55 -7.52 17.26 -9.46
N GLU A 56 -7.89 16.30 -10.28
CA GLU A 56 -9.26 15.86 -10.58
C GLU A 56 -9.84 14.96 -9.47
N GLY A 57 -9.00 14.46 -8.56
CA GLY A 57 -9.37 13.54 -7.49
C GLY A 57 -9.21 12.06 -7.86
N GLY A 58 -8.56 11.75 -8.98
CA GLY A 58 -8.10 10.41 -9.32
C GLY A 58 -7.09 9.88 -8.30
N ILE A 59 -7.26 8.62 -7.89
CA ILE A 59 -6.43 7.94 -6.88
C ILE A 59 -5.60 6.85 -7.56
N PHE A 60 -4.29 6.96 -7.47
CA PHE A 60 -3.35 5.98 -8.02
C PHE A 60 -2.46 5.41 -6.92
N VAL A 61 -2.41 4.08 -6.85
CA VAL A 61 -1.49 3.36 -5.97
C VAL A 61 -0.42 2.72 -6.84
N SER A 62 0.85 2.95 -6.50
CA SER A 62 1.98 2.31 -7.16
C SER A 62 2.99 1.78 -6.16
N GLY A 63 3.83 0.84 -6.60
CA GLY A 63 4.88 0.25 -5.78
C GLY A 63 5.89 -0.44 -6.67
N ARG A 64 7.06 -0.77 -6.11
CA ARG A 64 8.04 -1.60 -6.81
C ARG A 64 7.57 -3.05 -6.78
N VAL A 65 7.55 -3.68 -7.94
CA VAL A 65 7.32 -5.13 -8.08
C VAL A 65 8.65 -5.81 -8.37
N VAL A 66 8.88 -6.96 -7.75
CA VAL A 66 10.08 -7.79 -7.98
C VAL A 66 9.59 -9.22 -8.20
N GLU A 67 10.06 -9.85 -9.28
CA GLU A 67 9.82 -11.26 -9.53
C GLU A 67 10.60 -12.09 -8.50
N LEU A 68 9.90 -12.96 -7.77
CA LEU A 68 10.52 -13.85 -6.77
C LEU A 68 10.81 -15.25 -7.31
N GLY A 69 10.11 -15.66 -8.36
CA GLY A 69 10.26 -16.98 -8.95
C GLY A 69 9.34 -17.18 -10.14
N ARG A 70 9.66 -18.19 -10.94
CA ARG A 70 8.94 -18.57 -12.15
C ARG A 70 8.94 -20.08 -12.30
N GLY A 71 7.87 -20.63 -12.84
CA GLY A 71 7.75 -22.06 -13.13
C GLY A 71 6.45 -22.38 -13.86
N THR A 72 6.19 -23.68 -13.99
CA THR A 72 4.99 -24.23 -14.63
C THR A 72 4.28 -25.15 -13.65
N ILE A 73 2.95 -25.12 -13.64
CA ILE A 73 2.10 -26.07 -12.91
C ILE A 73 1.42 -26.96 -13.95
N THR A 74 1.54 -28.29 -13.79
CA THR A 74 0.72 -29.26 -14.53
C THR A 74 -0.41 -29.70 -13.60
N LEU A 75 -1.65 -29.55 -14.06
CA LEU A 75 -2.85 -29.92 -13.33
C LEU A 75 -3.24 -31.37 -13.60
#